data_AF-A0A964I1R7-F1
#
_entry.id   AF-A0A964I1R7-F1
#
_cell.length_a   1.000
_cell.length_b   1.000
_cell.length_c   1.000
_cell.angle_alpha   90.00
_cell.angle_beta   90.00
_cell.angle_gamma   90.00
#
_symmetry.space_group_name_H-M   'P 1'
#
loop_
_entity.id
_entity.type
_entity.pdbx_description
1 polymer ?
#
loop_
_entity_poly.entity_id
_entity_poly.type
_entity_poly.pdbx_seq_one_letter_code
_entity_poly.pdbx_strand_id
1 'polypeptide(L)' 'MAKPEKASAVSDLAEDFRTSQATLVTEYRGLSVTSMKALRRALGSTTKYSVVKNTLTKIAAR' A
#
# COMPACT_ATOMS: atom_id res chain seq x y z
N MET A 1 -5.63 -15.48 0.06
CA MET A 1 -6.64 -14.61 0.69
C MET A 1 -8.04 -15.05 0.31
N ALA A 2 -8.87 -15.27 1.32
CA ALA A 2 -10.28 -15.51 1.13
C ALA A 2 -10.97 -14.28 0.51
N LYS A 3 -12.15 -14.46 -0.08
CA LYS A 3 -12.95 -13.34 -0.62
C LYS A 3 -13.22 -12.22 0.43
N PRO A 4 -13.61 -12.52 1.69
CA PRO A 4 -13.85 -11.48 2.69
C PRO A 4 -12.58 -10.67 3.03
N GLU A 5 -11.44 -11.32 3.20
CA GLU A 5 -10.16 -10.64 3.48
C GLU A 5 -9.77 -9.67 2.36
N LYS A 6 -10.05 -10.02 1.10
CA LYS A 6 -9.80 -9.13 -0.05
C LYS A 6 -10.75 -7.94 -0.06
N ALA A 7 -12.00 -8.12 0.36
CA ALA A 7 -12.96 -7.02 0.46
C ALA A 7 -12.55 -6.03 1.55
N SER A 8 -12.12 -6.54 2.71
CA SER A 8 -11.54 -5.70 3.79
C SER A 8 -10.35 -4.91 3.27
N ALA A 9 -9.38 -5.58 2.64
CA ALA A 9 -8.19 -4.92 2.11
C ALA A 9 -8.51 -3.84 1.06
N VAL A 10 -9.54 -4.03 0.24
CA VAL A 10 -10.02 -3.01 -0.71
C VAL A 10 -10.63 -1.81 0.02
N SER A 11 -11.44 -2.05 1.05
CA SER A 11 -12.02 -0.98 1.87
C SER A 11 -10.94 -0.14 2.54
N ASP A 12 -9.96 -0.79 3.15
CA ASP A 12 -8.85 -0.12 3.84
C ASP A 12 -8.02 0.74 2.86
N LEU A 13 -7.72 0.19 1.67
CA LEU A 13 -7.02 0.93 0.60
C LEU A 13 -7.82 2.15 0.12
N ALA A 14 -9.14 2.03 -0.02
CA ALA A 14 -9.98 3.13 -0.46
C ALA A 14 -10.09 4.24 0.61
N GLU A 15 -10.03 3.89 1.90
CA GLU A 15 -9.94 4.86 2.98
C GLU A 15 -8.58 5.56 3.02
N ASP A 16 -7.48 4.82 2.86
CA ASP A 16 -6.14 5.40 2.77
C ASP A 16 -6.05 6.42 1.64
N PHE A 17 -6.60 6.11 0.47
CA PHE A 17 -6.59 7.04 -0.68
C PHE A 17 -7.45 8.28 -0.45
N ARG A 18 -8.57 8.16 0.26
CA ARG A 18 -9.43 9.31 0.58
C ARG A 18 -8.84 10.24 1.64
N THR A 19 -8.07 9.69 2.58
CA THR A 19 -7.47 10.46 3.68
C THR A 19 -6.09 11.03 3.34
N SER A 20 -5.40 10.45 2.36
CA SER A 20 -4.07 10.88 1.93
C SER A 20 -4.14 12.08 0.99
N GLN A 21 -3.24 13.06 1.18
CA GLN A 21 -3.13 14.23 0.29
C GLN A 21 -2.53 13.88 -1.08
N ALA A 22 -1.62 12.90 -1.11
CA ALA A 22 -0.96 12.44 -2.34
C ALA A 22 -0.64 10.95 -2.22
N THR A 23 -0.65 10.25 -3.37
CA THR A 23 -0.29 8.84 -3.48
C THR A 23 0.81 8.68 -4.53
N LEU A 24 1.86 7.90 -4.22
CA LEU A 24 2.94 7.57 -5.15
C LEU A 24 2.94 6.07 -5.47
N VAL A 25 3.11 5.73 -6.74
CA VAL A 25 3.28 4.35 -7.20
C VAL A 25 4.76 4.08 -7.45
N THR A 26 5.31 3.10 -6.75
CA THR A 26 6.73 2.73 -6.82
C THR A 26 6.89 1.24 -7.12
N GLU A 27 7.93 0.86 -7.86
CA GLU A 27 8.33 -0.54 -8.00
C GLU A 27 9.29 -0.95 -6.88
N TYR A 28 9.02 -2.09 -6.24
CA TYR A 28 9.83 -2.63 -5.13
C TYR A 28 10.78 -3.75 -5.57
N ARG A 29 10.73 -4.17 -6.85
CA ARG A 29 11.51 -5.29 -7.38
C ARG A 29 13.01 -4.94 -7.30
N GLY A 30 13.82 -5.91 -6.86
CA GLY A 30 15.26 -5.72 -6.66
C GLY A 30 15.64 -5.23 -5.26
N LEU A 31 14.68 -4.94 -4.37
CA LEU A 31 14.96 -4.60 -2.98
C LEU A 31 14.90 -5.82 -2.06
N SER A 32 15.89 -5.93 -1.18
CA SER A 32 15.86 -6.89 -0.07
C SER A 32 14.90 -6.42 1.03
N VAL A 33 14.50 -7.36 1.92
CA VAL A 33 13.69 -7.02 3.10
C VAL A 33 14.41 -6.00 4.00
N THR A 34 15.75 -6.08 4.11
CA THR A 34 16.56 -5.12 4.89
C THR A 34 16.46 -3.72 4.30
N SER A 35 16.58 -3.58 2.98
CA SER A 35 16.45 -2.30 2.28
C SER A 35 15.03 -1.72 2.44
N MET A 36 14.00 -2.56 2.34
CA MET A 36 12.61 -2.16 2.55
C MET A 36 12.33 -1.72 4.00
N LYS A 37 12.97 -2.34 4.99
CA LYS A 37 12.89 -1.91 6.40
C LYS A 37 13.56 -0.54 6.59
N ALA A 38 14.71 -0.31 5.97
CA ALA A 38 15.38 0.99 6.00
C ALA A 38 14.51 2.09 5.37
N LEU A 39 13.91 1.82 4.21
CA LEU A 39 12.99 2.76 3.54
C LEU A 39 11.78 3.12 4.42
N ARG A 40 11.14 2.12 5.04
CA ARG A 40 10.00 2.37 5.94
C ARG A 40 10.38 3.24 7.15
N ARG A 41 11.59 3.08 7.68
CA ARG A 41 12.09 3.95 8.76
C ARG A 41 12.39 5.36 8.26
N ALA A 42 12.95 5.49 7.06
CA ALA A 42 13.27 6.77 6.45
C ALA A 42 12.02 7.61 6.10
N LEU A 43 10.93 6.96 5.68
CA LEU A 43 9.65 7.64 5.40
C LEU A 43 8.91 8.11 6.67
N GLY A 44 9.35 7.67 7.85
CA GLY A 44 8.79 8.09 9.13
C GLY A 44 7.37 7.56 9.40
N SER A 45 6.70 8.15 10.39
CA SER A 45 5.35 7.77 10.84
C SER A 45 4.22 8.47 10.07
N THR A 46 4.53 9.52 9.33
CA THR A 46 3.56 10.35 8.61
C THR A 46 3.13 9.75 7.27
N THR A 47 3.89 8.80 6.73
CA THR A 47 3.69 8.26 5.40
C THR A 47 3.42 6.76 5.45
N LYS A 48 2.32 6.32 4.86
CA LYS A 48 1.97 4.90 4.74
C LYS A 48 2.63 4.30 3.50
N TYR A 49 3.56 3.36 3.69
CA TYR A 49 4.19 2.61 2.60
C TYR A 49 3.84 1.12 2.65
N SER A 50 2.99 0.70 1.71
CA SER A 50 2.49 -0.67 1.60
C SER A 50 2.73 -1.24 0.18
N VAL A 51 3.02 -2.53 0.11
CA VAL A 51 3.05 -3.28 -1.15
C VAL A 51 1.76 -4.07 -1.23
N VAL A 52 0.94 -3.77 -2.24
CA VAL A 52 -0.42 -4.30 -2.34
C VAL A 52 -0.64 -5.00 -3.68
N LYS A 53 -1.68 -5.83 -3.77
CA LYS A 53 -2.02 -6.53 -5.00
C LYS A 53 -2.68 -5.56 -5.99
N ASN A 54 -2.11 -5.43 -7.19
CA ASN A 54 -2.59 -4.54 -8.25
C ASN A 54 -4.10 -4.64 -8.53
N THR A 55 -4.66 -5.86 -8.56
CA THR A 55 -6.10 -6.03 -8.81
C THR A 55 -6.95 -5.43 -7.70
N LEU A 56 -6.51 -5.49 -6.44
CA LEU A 56 -7.23 -4.89 -5.32
C LEU A 56 -7.13 -3.36 -5.38
N THR A 57 -5.95 -2.84 -5.68
CA THR A 57 -5.74 -1.40 -5.90
C THR A 57 -6.63 -0.85 -7.00
N LYS A 58 -6.74 -1.57 -8.13
CA LYS A 58 -7.65 -1.18 -9.23
C LYS A 58 -9.13 -1.17 -8.84
N ILE A 59 -9.53 -1.97 -7.86
CA ILE A 59 -10.91 -1.97 -7.35
C ILE A 59 -11.10 -0.83 -6.34
N ALA A 60 -10.12 -0.60 -5.47
CA ALA A 60 -10.14 0.47 -4.46
C ALA A 60 -10.06 1.89 -5.05
N ALA A 61 -9.51 2.02 -6.26
CA ALA A 61 -9.39 3.29 -6.97
C ALA A 61 -10.57 3.60 -7.91
N ARG A 62 -11.60 2.75 -7.95
CA ARG A 62 -12.88 3.03 -8.62
C ARG A 62 -13.78 3.83 -7.69
#